data_AF-A0A5S3VT58-F1
#
_entry.id   AF-A0A5S3VT58-F1
#
_cell.length_a   1.000
_cell.length_b   1.000
_cell.length_c   1.000
_cell.angle_alpha   90.00
_cell.angle_beta   90.00
_cell.angle_gamma   90.00
#
_symmetry.space_group_name_H-M   'P 1'
#
loop_
_entity.id
_entity.type
_entity.pdbx_description
1 polymer ?
#
loop_
_entity_poly.entity_id
_entity_poly.type
_entity_poly.pdbx_seq_one_letter_code
_entity_poly.pdbx_strand_id
1 'polypeptide(L)' 'IYNKGFNTTQSLEFIEEELSATDERDEIVTFIRESGRGIIKRFTKGSTDDE' A
#
# COMPACT_ATOMS: atom_id res chain seq x y z
N ILE A 1 -2.19 -2.93 -4.62
CA ILE A 1 -2.07 -3.02 -3.14
C ILE A 1 -3.26 -3.77 -2.50
N TYR A 2 -4.50 -3.27 -2.50
CA TYR A 2 -5.56 -3.83 -1.63
C TYR A 2 -6.38 -5.00 -2.18
N ASN A 3 -6.64 -5.06 -3.49
CA ASN A 3 -7.67 -5.94 -4.07
C ASN A 3 -7.19 -7.32 -4.54
N LYS A 4 -5.88 -7.58 -4.54
CA LYS A 4 -5.30 -8.83 -5.08
C LYS A 4 -4.95 -9.87 -4.02
N GLY A 5 -5.22 -9.61 -2.74
CA GLY A 5 -4.90 -10.53 -1.65
C GLY A 5 -3.40 -10.70 -1.36
N PHE A 6 -2.55 -9.92 -2.03
CA PHE A 6 -1.11 -9.89 -1.80
C PHE A 6 -0.78 -9.19 -0.48
N ASN A 7 0.33 -9.61 0.14
CA ASN A 7 0.92 -8.83 1.22
C ASN A 7 1.58 -7.55 0.65
N THR A 8 2.09 -6.68 1.53
CA THR A 8 2.66 -5.40 1.12
C THR A 8 3.86 -5.59 0.18
N THR A 9 4.79 -6.48 0.53
CA THR A 9 5.99 -6.78 -0.27
C THR A 9 5.62 -7.30 -1.66
N GLN A 10 4.78 -8.33 -1.72
CA GLN A 10 4.30 -8.91 -2.99
C GLN A 10 3.55 -7.88 -3.84
N SER A 11 2.80 -6.98 -3.21
CA SER A 11 2.10 -5.92 -3.94
C SER A 11 3.05 -4.89 -4.53
N LEU A 12 4.14 -4.57 -3.84
CA LEU A 12 5.16 -3.63 -4.32
C LEU A 12 5.96 -4.24 -5.46
N GLU A 13 6.42 -5.49 -5.32
CA GLU A 13 7.09 -6.24 -6.39
C GLU A 13 6.21 -6.31 -7.65
N PHE A 14 4.93 -6.68 -7.48
CA PHE A 14 3.98 -6.72 -8.60
C PHE A 14 3.82 -5.35 -9.29
N ILE A 15 3.80 -4.25 -8.52
CA ILE A 15 3.69 -2.90 -9.08
C ILE A 15 4.95 -2.51 -9.84
N GLU A 16 6.13 -2.83 -9.31
CA GLU A 16 7.42 -2.51 -9.95
C GLU A 16 7.64 -3.34 -11.23
N GLU A 17 7.15 -4.58 -11.28
CA GLU A 17 7.28 -5.47 -12.45
C GLU A 17 6.25 -5.18 -13.56
N GLU A 18 4.99 -4.92 -13.21
CA GLU A 18 3.90 -4.84 -14.20
C GLU A 18 3.57 -3.41 -14.62
N LEU A 19 3.95 -2.41 -13.83
CA LEU A 19 3.71 -0.99 -14.15
C LEU A 19 5.03 -0.29 -14.47
N SER A 20 5.06 0.42 -15.58
CA SER A 20 6.18 1.25 -15.99
C SER A 20 6.52 2.32 -14.95
N ALA A 21 7.78 2.75 -14.93
CA ALA A 21 8.22 3.83 -14.06
C ALA A 21 7.53 5.16 -14.40
N THR A 22 6.84 5.70 -13.41
CA THR A 22 6.19 7.01 -13.45
C THR A 22 6.37 7.69 -12.09
N ASP A 23 6.37 9.02 -12.09
CA ASP A 23 6.52 9.81 -10.87
C ASP A 23 5.45 9.45 -9.82
N GLU A 24 4.20 9.26 -10.27
CA GLU A 24 3.07 8.88 -9.41
C GLU A 24 3.26 7.49 -8.79
N ARG A 25 3.78 6.52 -9.57
CA ARG A 25 4.05 5.17 -9.05
C ARG A 25 5.14 5.24 -7.99
N ASP A 26 6.20 5.96 -8.26
CA ASP A 26 7.35 6.07 -7.37
C ASP A 26 6.98 6.79 -6.07
N GLU A 27 6.09 7.79 -6.13
CA GLU A 27 5.51 8.43 -4.95
C GLU A 27 4.71 7.44 -4.08
N ILE A 28 3.84 6.62 -4.69
CA ILE A 28 3.07 5.60 -3.97
C ILE A 28 4.00 4.56 -3.32
N VAL A 29 5.00 4.06 -4.06
CA VAL A 29 5.96 3.07 -3.55
C VAL A 29 6.77 3.65 -2.40
N THR A 30 7.24 4.89 -2.53
CA THR A 30 8.00 5.61 -1.50
C THR A 30 7.14 5.80 -0.25
N PHE A 31 5.90 6.29 -0.41
CA PHE A 31 4.96 6.47 0.69
C PHE A 31 4.75 5.17 1.49
N ILE A 32 4.57 4.04 0.80
CA ILE A 32 4.35 2.75 1.47
C ILE A 32 5.61 2.27 2.19
N ARG A 33 6.79 2.42 1.59
CA ARG A 33 8.08 2.00 2.17
C ARG A 33 8.48 2.83 3.38
N GLU A 34 8.26 4.14 3.34
CA GLU A 34 8.62 5.09 4.39
C GLU A 34 7.56 5.19 5.50
N SER A 35 6.41 4.52 5.37
CA SER A 35 5.37 4.56 6.40
C SER A 35 5.79 3.78 7.65
N GLY A 36 6.24 4.49 8.69
CA GLY A 36 6.66 3.90 9.96
C GLY A 36 5.57 3.16 10.75
N ARG A 37 4.28 3.42 10.46
CA ARG A 37 3.14 2.68 11.04
C ARG A 37 2.47 1.73 10.04
N GLY A 38 3.01 1.64 8.83
CA GLY A 38 2.42 0.89 7.73
C GLY A 38 1.20 1.59 7.09
N ILE A 39 0.46 0.84 6.26
CA ILE A 39 -0.69 1.34 5.51
C ILE A 39 -1.99 0.61 5.91
N ILE A 40 -3.12 1.28 5.77
CA ILE A 40 -4.45 0.73 6.09
C ILE A 40 -4.81 -0.34 5.07
N LYS A 41 -4.85 -1.61 5.47
CA LYS A 41 -5.11 -2.73 4.54
C LYS A 41 -6.58 -3.01 4.24
N ARG A 42 -7.46 -2.74 5.21
CA ARG A 42 -8.91 -2.87 5.07
C ARG A 42 -9.58 -1.77 5.87
N PHE A 43 -10.60 -1.15 5.27
CA PHE A 43 -11.55 -0.35 6.04
C PHE A 43 -12.50 -1.32 6.78
N THR A 44 -12.24 -1.57 8.05
CA THR A 44 -13.26 -2.10 8.95
C THR A 44 -14.15 -0.93 9.36
N LYS A 45 -15.42 -0.95 8.93
CA LYS A 45 -16.44 0.05 9.31
C LYS A 45 -16.81 -0.08 10.80
N GLY A 46 -15.84 0.11 11.69
CA GLY A 46 -15.99 -0.09 13.12
C GLY A 46 -14.82 0.41 13.99
N SER A 47 -13.74 0.92 13.43
CA SER A 47 -12.67 1.56 14.22
C SER A 47 -12.97 3.04 14.40
N THR A 48 -14.04 3.33 15.14
CA THR A 48 -14.19 4.58 15.87
C THR A 48 -13.50 4.37 17.22
N ASP A 49 -12.17 4.47 17.25
CA ASP A 49 -11.44 4.54 18.53
C ASP A 49 -11.40 6.02 18.95
N ASP A 50 -12.55 6.48 19.44
CA ASP A 50 -12.64 7.47 20.50
C ASP A 50 -12.99 6.67 21.77
N GLU A 51 -11.98 6.16 22.48
CA GLU A 51 -11.93 5.94 23.93
C GLU A 51 -10.49 5.73 24.41
#